data_AF-A0A968L220-F1
#
_entry.id   AF-A0A968L220-F1
#
_cell.length_a   1.000
_cell.length_b   1.000
_cell.length_c   1.000
_cell.angle_alpha   90.00
_cell.angle_beta   90.00
_cell.angle_gamma   90.00
#
_symmetry.space_group_name_H-M   'P 1'
#
loop_
_entity.id
_entity.type
_entity.pdbx_description
1 polymer ?
#
loop_
_entity_poly.entity_id
_entity_poly.type
_entity_poly.pdbx_seq_one_letter_code
_entity_poly.pdbx_strand_id
1 'polypeptide(L)'
;MKKHFTYKSDKQIWRILISDSDKLILETRDLNTKEVFFNCYYLENEKNIFHDLQLEEKCWIGIEEIYKDIIFFHYFPKPDMPHHKGIIAFDIASQNILWTNNEFSFLFVSNDKVYGFKQGFEERFFSTLDYLSGKLIEEFGSDHKKVNTLQKLSENEKNWGSYLYPKVLSNDEIDSRIAEAIQKQTKDTIVEGKVEYSSKNDLLFFNYHTKVFENNFVNRFFIVDLHSSKVILSEILNANATALFTDSFFIYKKYLFLLREKNEVVVYKID
;
A
#
# COMPACT_ATOMS: atom_id res chain seq x y z
N MET A 1 -1.48 17.95 15.19
CA MET A 1 -1.92 17.45 13.86
C MET A 1 -1.88 18.57 12.85
N LYS A 2 -1.00 18.48 11.85
CA LYS A 2 -0.92 19.46 10.76
C LYS A 2 -1.01 18.73 9.42
N LYS A 3 -1.79 19.26 8.47
CA LYS A 3 -1.78 18.74 7.09
C LYS A 3 -0.37 18.91 6.53
N HIS A 4 0.20 17.80 6.06
CA HIS A 4 1.58 17.70 5.60
C HIS A 4 1.63 17.64 4.08
N PHE A 5 1.01 16.63 3.47
CA PHE A 5 1.02 16.44 2.02
C PHE A 5 -0.38 16.20 1.49
N THR A 6 -0.65 16.58 0.25
CA THR A 6 -1.89 16.24 -0.45
C THR A 6 -1.59 15.97 -1.92
N TYR A 7 -2.01 14.81 -2.38
CA TYR A 7 -2.04 14.46 -3.79
C TYR A 7 -3.49 14.22 -4.20
N LYS A 8 -3.92 14.86 -5.28
CA LYS A 8 -5.26 14.68 -5.84
C LYS A 8 -5.14 14.45 -7.35
N SER A 9 -5.86 13.45 -7.84
CA SER A 9 -5.87 13.07 -9.24
C SER A 9 -7.31 12.88 -9.73
N ASP A 10 -7.50 12.99 -11.03
CA ASP A 10 -8.67 12.49 -11.75
C ASP A 10 -8.65 10.96 -11.91
N LYS A 11 -7.47 10.35 -11.75
CA LYS A 11 -7.22 8.91 -11.79
C LYS A 11 -7.48 8.27 -10.42
N GLN A 12 -7.85 6.99 -10.42
CA GLN A 12 -7.97 6.23 -9.18
C GLN A 12 -6.57 5.94 -8.62
N ILE A 13 -6.36 6.21 -7.33
CA ILE A 13 -5.18 5.72 -6.60
C ILE A 13 -5.35 4.21 -6.39
N TRP A 14 -4.41 3.46 -6.95
CA TRP A 14 -4.40 2.01 -6.92
C TRP A 14 -3.53 1.48 -5.78
N ARG A 15 -2.37 2.10 -5.54
CA ARG A 15 -1.47 1.74 -4.44
C ARG A 15 -0.83 2.97 -3.83
N ILE A 16 -0.57 2.88 -2.52
CA ILE A 16 0.21 3.83 -1.73
C ILE A 16 1.34 3.02 -1.10
N LEU A 17 2.58 3.30 -1.47
CA LEU A 17 3.76 2.58 -1.00
C LEU A 17 4.79 3.58 -0.48
N ILE A 18 5.66 3.13 0.43
CA ILE A 18 6.75 3.95 0.96
C ILE A 18 8.04 3.16 0.82
N SER A 19 9.08 3.78 0.25
CA SER A 19 10.40 3.15 0.12
C SER A 19 11.16 3.14 1.45
N ASP A 20 12.24 2.36 1.53
CA ASP A 20 13.07 2.27 2.74
C ASP A 20 13.71 3.62 3.12
N SER A 21 13.83 4.53 2.14
CA SER A 21 14.39 5.88 2.31
C SER A 21 13.32 6.97 2.44
N ASP A 22 12.09 6.61 2.86
CA ASP A 22 10.99 7.54 3.10
C ASP A 22 10.51 8.28 1.85
N LYS A 23 10.53 7.64 0.67
CA LYS A 23 9.88 8.16 -0.52
C LYS A 23 8.45 7.65 -0.59
N LEU A 24 7.48 8.53 -0.86
CA LEU A 24 6.10 8.16 -1.12
C LEU A 24 5.95 7.81 -2.61
N ILE A 25 5.50 6.59 -2.91
CA ILE A 25 5.19 6.13 -4.27
C ILE A 25 3.68 5.94 -4.37
N LEU A 26 3.07 6.51 -5.40
CA LEU A 26 1.66 6.30 -5.74
C LEU A 26 1.56 5.64 -7.12
N GLU A 27 0.84 4.53 -7.19
CA GLU A 27 0.35 3.96 -8.45
C GLU A 27 -1.07 4.48 -8.66
N THR A 28 -1.32 5.11 -9.82
CA THR A 28 -2.66 5.59 -10.20
C THR A 28 -3.09 4.99 -11.53
N ARG A 29 -4.40 4.80 -11.72
CA ARG A 29 -4.97 4.21 -12.92
C ARG A 29 -6.14 5.04 -13.44
N ASP A 30 -6.11 5.33 -14.73
CA ASP A 30 -7.27 5.90 -15.42
C ASP A 30 -8.27 4.78 -15.71
N LEU A 31 -9.50 4.92 -15.23
CA LEU A 31 -10.54 3.89 -15.35
C LEU A 31 -11.13 3.78 -16.76
N ASN A 32 -10.96 4.81 -17.59
CA ASN A 32 -11.44 4.82 -18.97
C ASN A 32 -10.41 4.20 -19.92
N THR A 33 -9.16 4.68 -19.86
CA THR A 33 -8.08 4.24 -20.75
C THR A 33 -7.35 2.99 -20.24
N LYS A 34 -7.49 2.70 -18.94
CA LYS A 34 -6.76 1.65 -18.20
C LYS A 34 -5.25 1.93 -18.07
N GLU A 35 -4.79 3.11 -18.47
CA GLU A 35 -3.39 3.50 -18.34
C GLU A 35 -3.00 3.64 -16.86
N VAL A 36 -1.76 3.26 -16.57
CA VAL A 36 -1.12 3.25 -15.26
C VAL A 36 -0.06 4.34 -15.22
N PHE A 37 -0.01 5.06 -14.11
CA PHE A 37 0.91 6.17 -13.90
C PHE A 37 1.53 6.06 -12.52
N PHE A 38 2.83 6.33 -12.43
CA PHE A 38 3.59 6.27 -11.20
C PHE A 38 4.03 7.66 -10.78
N ASN A 39 3.90 7.95 -9.50
CA ASN A 39 4.26 9.22 -8.90
C ASN A 39 5.17 8.98 -7.70
N CYS A 40 6.20 9.82 -7.52
CA CYS A 40 7.10 9.68 -6.40
C CYS A 40 7.48 11.04 -5.79
N TYR A 41 7.48 11.11 -4.47
CA TYR A 41 7.77 12.31 -3.69
C TYR A 41 8.67 11.97 -2.50
N TYR A 42 9.54 12.90 -2.12
CA TYR A 42 10.18 12.84 -0.80
C TYR A 42 9.12 13.08 0.28
N LEU A 43 8.90 12.12 1.18
CA LEU A 43 7.86 12.26 2.21
C LEU A 43 8.19 13.40 3.18
N GLU A 44 9.46 13.63 3.49
CA GLU A 44 9.86 14.64 4.47
C GLU A 44 9.53 16.08 4.04
N ASN A 45 9.81 16.42 2.78
CA ASN A 45 9.77 17.80 2.29
C ASN A 45 8.84 18.00 1.09
N GLU A 46 8.07 16.98 0.73
CA GLU A 46 7.00 17.01 -0.29
C GLU A 46 7.49 17.25 -1.72
N LYS A 47 8.81 17.33 -1.94
CA LYS A 47 9.38 17.57 -3.26
C LYS A 47 9.10 16.37 -4.16
N ASN A 48 8.59 16.65 -5.36
CA ASN A 48 8.42 15.66 -6.40
C ASN A 48 9.77 15.12 -6.87
N ILE A 49 9.82 13.82 -7.12
CA ILE A 49 10.93 13.13 -7.78
C ILE A 49 10.56 12.88 -9.25
N PHE A 50 9.39 12.27 -9.47
CA PHE A 50 8.75 12.17 -10.78
C PHE A 50 7.23 12.20 -10.63
N HIS A 51 6.55 12.68 -11.67
CA HIS A 51 5.10 12.84 -11.73
C HIS A 51 4.57 12.22 -13.00
N ASP A 52 3.48 11.45 -12.90
CA ASP A 52 2.84 10.74 -14.01
C ASP A 52 3.82 9.98 -14.92
N LEU A 53 4.83 9.34 -14.32
CA LEU A 53 5.75 8.44 -15.03
C LEU A 53 4.96 7.28 -15.64
N GLN A 54 5.18 7.04 -16.93
CA GLN A 54 4.70 5.86 -17.64
C GLN A 54 5.87 5.07 -18.19
N LEU A 55 5.74 3.75 -18.18
CA LEU A 55 6.64 2.85 -18.91
C LEU A 55 6.09 2.60 -20.32
N GLU A 56 6.85 1.87 -21.15
CA GLU A 56 6.46 1.57 -22.54
C GLU A 56 5.12 0.82 -22.60
N GLU A 57 4.95 -0.21 -21.77
CA GLU A 57 3.64 -0.81 -21.51
C GLU A 57 2.88 0.06 -20.51
N LYS A 58 1.72 0.57 -20.94
CA LYS A 58 0.97 1.58 -20.20
C LYS A 58 -0.18 1.02 -19.38
N CYS A 59 -0.80 -0.08 -19.77
CA CYS A 59 -2.07 -0.53 -19.20
C CYS A 59 -1.89 -1.79 -18.35
N TRP A 60 -1.06 -2.70 -18.84
CA TRP A 60 -0.89 -4.03 -18.27
C TRP A 60 0.37 -4.13 -17.44
N ILE A 61 0.56 -3.17 -16.55
CA ILE A 61 1.75 -3.06 -15.71
C ILE A 61 1.36 -2.72 -14.27
N GLY A 62 2.22 -3.02 -13.32
CA GLY A 62 2.03 -2.68 -11.91
C GLY A 62 3.29 -2.90 -11.08
N ILE A 63 3.29 -2.38 -9.86
CA ILE A 63 4.41 -2.60 -8.92
C ILE A 63 4.31 -4.02 -8.34
N GLU A 64 5.44 -4.70 -8.17
CA GLU A 64 5.55 -5.90 -7.34
C GLU A 64 5.99 -5.55 -5.93
N GLU A 65 7.12 -4.85 -5.83
CA GLU A 65 7.77 -4.53 -4.56
C GLU A 65 8.68 -3.32 -4.73
N ILE A 66 8.98 -2.64 -3.62
CA ILE A 66 10.05 -1.64 -3.56
C ILE A 66 11.12 -2.19 -2.63
N TYR A 67 12.37 -2.21 -3.11
CA TYR A 67 13.51 -2.62 -2.29
C TYR A 67 14.57 -1.54 -2.32
N LYS A 68 14.89 -0.98 -1.15
CA LYS A 68 15.66 0.24 -1.02
C LYS A 68 14.95 1.36 -1.81
N ASP A 69 15.49 1.74 -2.96
CA ASP A 69 14.91 2.73 -3.87
C ASP A 69 14.77 2.22 -5.31
N ILE A 70 14.71 0.89 -5.46
CA ILE A 70 14.42 0.24 -6.74
C ILE A 70 12.97 -0.22 -6.71
N ILE A 71 12.20 0.20 -7.71
CA ILE A 71 10.84 -0.29 -7.94
C ILE A 71 10.96 -1.51 -8.88
N PHE A 72 10.42 -2.64 -8.46
CA PHE A 72 10.23 -3.79 -9.34
C PHE A 72 8.82 -3.75 -9.90
N PHE A 73 8.70 -3.71 -11.23
CA PHE A 73 7.42 -3.82 -11.92
C PHE A 73 7.24 -5.20 -12.54
N HIS A 74 5.98 -5.61 -12.68
CA HIS A 74 5.56 -6.74 -13.53
C HIS A 74 4.67 -6.25 -14.66
N TYR A 75 4.49 -7.07 -15.68
CA TYR A 75 3.41 -6.89 -16.65
C TYR A 75 2.42 -8.07 -16.64
N PHE A 76 1.22 -7.84 -17.16
CA PHE A 76 0.25 -8.88 -17.47
C PHE A 76 0.43 -9.28 -18.94
N PRO A 77 0.65 -10.56 -19.26
CA PRO A 77 0.86 -11.01 -20.64
C PRO A 77 -0.31 -10.67 -21.55
N LYS A 78 -1.54 -10.72 -21.01
CA LYS A 78 -2.79 -10.43 -21.72
C LYS A 78 -3.86 -9.94 -20.73
N PRO A 79 -4.86 -9.18 -21.19
CA PRO A 79 -5.96 -8.67 -20.36
C PRO A 79 -6.73 -9.73 -19.56
N ASP A 80 -6.83 -10.94 -20.12
CA ASP A 80 -7.60 -12.07 -19.60
C ASP A 80 -6.76 -13.04 -18.76
N MET A 81 -5.45 -12.82 -18.66
CA MET A 81 -4.54 -13.66 -17.87
C MET A 81 -3.99 -12.87 -16.67
N PRO A 82 -4.47 -13.15 -15.44
CA PRO A 82 -4.08 -12.42 -14.24
C PRO A 82 -2.67 -12.81 -13.72
N HIS A 83 -1.90 -13.57 -14.49
CA HIS A 83 -0.58 -14.01 -14.07
C HIS A 83 0.44 -12.91 -14.35
N HIS A 84 1.12 -12.46 -13.30
CA HIS A 84 2.24 -11.53 -13.43
C HIS A 84 3.40 -12.21 -14.17
N LYS A 85 4.02 -11.48 -15.07
CA LYS A 85 5.18 -11.94 -15.84
C LYS A 85 6.16 -10.80 -16.02
N GLY A 86 7.42 -11.18 -16.13
CA GLY A 86 8.53 -10.26 -16.29
C GLY A 86 8.83 -9.47 -15.04
N ILE A 87 10.00 -8.86 -15.04
CA ILE A 87 10.53 -8.04 -13.96
C ILE A 87 11.25 -6.87 -14.61
N ILE A 88 10.84 -5.65 -14.28
CA ILE A 88 11.54 -4.42 -14.66
C ILE A 88 12.07 -3.79 -13.37
N ALA A 89 13.38 -3.59 -13.29
CA ALA A 89 14.00 -2.88 -12.18
C ALA A 89 14.20 -1.42 -12.56
N PHE A 90 13.56 -0.51 -11.83
CA PHE A 90 13.63 0.92 -12.07
C PHE A 90 14.26 1.62 -10.86
N ASP A 91 15.33 2.37 -11.11
CA ASP A 91 15.99 3.14 -10.08
C ASP A 91 15.34 4.51 -9.91
N ILE A 92 14.81 4.79 -8.72
CA ILE A 92 14.15 6.07 -8.43
C ILE A 92 15.12 7.25 -8.54
N ALA A 93 16.40 7.06 -8.17
CA ALA A 93 17.37 8.15 -8.13
C ALA A 93 17.74 8.64 -9.53
N SER A 94 18.12 7.72 -10.42
CA SER A 94 18.48 8.04 -11.81
C SER A 94 17.28 8.14 -12.74
N GLN A 95 16.10 7.68 -12.31
CA GLN A 95 14.88 7.59 -13.11
C GLN A 95 15.03 6.73 -14.37
N ASN A 96 15.88 5.71 -14.30
CA ASN A 96 16.16 4.80 -15.41
C ASN A 96 15.78 3.37 -15.08
N ILE A 97 15.40 2.63 -16.12
CA ILE A 97 15.36 1.18 -16.07
C ILE A 97 16.80 0.67 -15.99
N LEU A 98 17.13 -0.04 -14.91
CA LEU A 98 18.43 -0.69 -14.75
C LEU A 98 18.53 -1.94 -15.61
N TRP A 99 17.47 -2.75 -15.60
CA TRP A 99 17.36 -3.96 -16.39
C TRP A 99 15.91 -4.41 -16.50
N THR A 100 15.65 -5.22 -17.52
CA THR A 100 14.38 -5.88 -17.76
C THR A 100 14.63 -7.37 -17.99
N ASN A 101 13.80 -8.21 -17.38
CA ASN A 101 13.76 -9.64 -17.64
C ASN A 101 12.34 -10.05 -18.01
N ASN A 102 12.15 -10.64 -19.19
CA ASN A 102 10.82 -11.03 -19.69
C ASN A 102 10.47 -12.51 -19.44
N GLU A 103 11.42 -13.27 -18.87
CA GLU A 103 11.29 -14.71 -18.67
C GLU A 103 10.78 -15.08 -17.28
N PHE A 104 11.28 -14.39 -16.25
CA PHE A 104 10.93 -14.65 -14.86
C PHE A 104 9.69 -13.85 -14.43
N SER A 105 8.88 -14.45 -13.57
CA SER A 105 7.91 -13.75 -12.72
C SER A 105 8.53 -13.48 -11.36
N PHE A 106 8.26 -12.30 -10.78
CA PHE A 106 8.75 -11.92 -9.46
C PHE A 106 8.15 -12.80 -8.34
N LEU A 107 8.92 -13.07 -7.29
CA LEU A 107 8.43 -13.69 -6.05
C LEU A 107 8.66 -12.80 -4.84
N PHE A 108 9.92 -12.48 -4.55
CA PHE A 108 10.33 -11.60 -3.47
C PHE A 108 11.75 -11.10 -3.73
N VAL A 109 12.18 -10.13 -2.95
CA VAL A 109 13.54 -9.58 -2.97
C VAL A 109 14.07 -9.51 -1.56
N SER A 110 15.28 -10.01 -1.37
CA SER A 110 15.97 -10.02 -0.07
C SER A 110 17.46 -10.24 -0.28
N ASN A 111 18.27 -9.68 0.64
CA ASN A 111 19.72 -9.83 0.64
C ASN A 111 20.33 -9.51 -0.74
N ASP A 112 19.89 -8.41 -1.35
CA ASP A 112 20.35 -7.94 -2.67
C ASP A 112 20.10 -8.93 -3.83
N LYS A 113 19.15 -9.86 -3.65
CA LYS A 113 18.74 -10.82 -4.67
C LYS A 113 17.25 -10.75 -4.95
N VAL A 114 16.89 -10.75 -6.22
CA VAL A 114 15.51 -10.91 -6.69
C VAL A 114 15.26 -12.39 -6.94
N TYR A 115 14.31 -12.96 -6.23
CA TYR A 115 13.86 -14.32 -6.42
C TYR A 115 12.72 -14.30 -7.43
N GLY A 116 12.80 -15.17 -8.43
CA GLY A 116 11.78 -15.31 -9.44
C GLY A 116 11.62 -16.75 -9.90
N PHE A 117 10.59 -16.99 -10.70
CA PHE A 117 10.36 -18.29 -11.30
C PHE A 117 10.00 -18.21 -12.78
N LYS A 118 10.34 -19.25 -13.53
CA LYS A 118 9.78 -19.51 -14.86
C LYS A 118 8.70 -20.57 -14.73
N GLN A 119 7.56 -20.33 -15.37
CA GLN A 119 6.48 -21.31 -15.44
C GLN A 119 6.82 -22.36 -16.52
N GLY A 120 7.05 -23.60 -16.11
CA GLY A 120 7.13 -24.76 -16.99
C GLY A 120 5.75 -25.37 -17.25
N PHE A 121 5.73 -26.53 -17.91
CA PHE A 121 4.48 -27.23 -18.26
C PHE A 121 3.73 -27.74 -17.02
N GLU A 122 4.44 -28.43 -16.11
CA GLU A 122 3.87 -28.97 -14.86
C GLU A 122 4.46 -28.35 -13.60
N GLU A 123 5.68 -27.79 -13.68
CA GLU A 123 6.43 -27.29 -12.53
C GLU A 123 6.94 -25.86 -12.73
N ARG A 124 7.36 -25.23 -11.63
CA ARG A 124 8.01 -23.91 -11.64
C ARG A 124 9.50 -24.11 -11.41
N PHE A 125 10.30 -23.38 -12.18
CA PHE A 125 11.76 -23.37 -12.03
C PHE A 125 12.17 -22.05 -11.38
N PHE A 126 12.79 -22.13 -10.22
CA PHE A 126 13.14 -20.99 -9.40
C PHE A 126 14.60 -20.59 -9.60
N SER A 127 14.85 -19.29 -9.54
CA SER A 127 16.20 -18.73 -9.63
C SER A 127 16.32 -17.43 -8.85
N THR A 128 17.56 -17.00 -8.63
CA THR A 128 17.89 -15.66 -8.14
C THR A 128 18.59 -14.84 -9.21
N LEU A 129 18.26 -13.56 -9.23
CA LEU A 129 18.91 -12.52 -10.03
C LEU A 129 19.56 -11.50 -9.10
N ASP A 130 20.68 -10.92 -9.51
CA ASP A 130 21.24 -9.74 -8.88
C ASP A 130 20.28 -8.54 -9.01
N TYR A 131 19.99 -7.85 -7.91
CA TYR A 131 18.94 -6.83 -7.91
C TYR A 131 19.25 -5.58 -8.76
N LEU A 132 20.54 -5.28 -8.98
CA LEU A 132 20.97 -4.09 -9.75
C LEU A 132 21.25 -4.38 -11.22
N SER A 133 21.68 -5.60 -11.55
CA SER A 133 22.09 -5.96 -12.91
C SER A 133 21.16 -6.96 -13.60
N GLY A 134 20.27 -7.62 -12.86
CA GLY A 134 19.39 -8.66 -13.40
C GLY A 134 20.11 -9.94 -13.82
N LYS A 135 21.40 -10.06 -13.52
CA LYS A 135 22.20 -11.25 -13.86
C LYS A 135 21.79 -12.43 -12.99
N LEU A 136 21.65 -13.60 -13.62
CA LEU A 136 21.40 -14.86 -12.92
C LEU A 136 22.53 -15.16 -11.93
N ILE A 137 22.19 -15.45 -10.68
CA ILE A 137 23.14 -15.81 -9.61
C ILE A 137 23.08 -17.31 -9.32
N GLU A 138 21.88 -17.86 -9.08
CA GLU A 138 21.68 -19.25 -8.68
C GLU A 138 20.38 -19.79 -9.26
N GLU A 139 20.41 -21.04 -9.72
CA GLU A 139 19.22 -21.80 -10.14
C GLU A 139 18.90 -22.85 -9.06
N PHE A 140 17.66 -22.86 -8.60
CA PHE A 140 17.18 -23.82 -7.60
C PHE A 140 16.38 -24.97 -8.23
N GLY A 141 16.20 -24.98 -9.55
CA GLY A 141 15.31 -25.93 -10.22
C GLY A 141 13.88 -25.83 -9.66
N SER A 142 13.23 -26.96 -9.43
CA SER A 142 11.88 -27.03 -8.85
C SER A 142 11.85 -27.24 -7.33
N ASP A 143 12.89 -26.84 -6.59
CA ASP A 143 12.93 -26.96 -5.12
C ASP A 143 12.03 -25.91 -4.42
N HIS A 144 10.72 -26.20 -4.40
CA HIS A 144 9.72 -25.39 -3.71
C HIS A 144 9.99 -25.25 -2.21
N LYS A 145 10.58 -26.27 -1.55
CA LYS A 145 10.78 -26.25 -0.10
C LYS A 145 11.84 -25.22 0.28
N LYS A 146 12.98 -25.23 -0.42
CA LYS A 146 14.05 -24.25 -0.23
C LYS A 146 13.53 -22.83 -0.45
N VAL A 147 12.85 -22.58 -1.56
CA VAL A 147 12.33 -21.24 -1.90
C VAL A 147 11.30 -20.75 -0.89
N ASN A 148 10.34 -21.59 -0.48
CA ASN A 148 9.35 -21.22 0.54
C ASN A 148 10.00 -20.93 1.90
N THR A 149 11.12 -21.59 2.22
CA THR A 149 11.85 -21.34 3.47
C THR A 149 12.54 -19.99 3.40
N LEU A 150 13.20 -19.67 2.28
CA LEU A 150 13.83 -18.38 2.05
C LEU A 150 12.82 -17.22 2.04
N GLN A 151 11.64 -17.43 1.43
CA GLN A 151 10.58 -16.44 1.43
C GLN A 151 10.10 -16.13 2.85
N LYS A 152 9.83 -17.15 3.67
CA LYS A 152 9.43 -16.97 5.07
C LYS A 152 10.50 -16.26 5.90
N LEU A 153 11.77 -16.58 5.68
CA LEU A 153 12.88 -15.88 6.34
C LEU A 153 12.89 -14.40 5.94
N SER A 154 12.75 -14.10 4.64
CA SER A 154 12.65 -12.74 4.14
C SER A 154 11.45 -11.98 4.73
N GLU A 155 10.29 -12.61 4.88
CA GLU A 155 9.11 -11.99 5.48
C GLU A 155 9.33 -11.66 6.97
N ASN A 156 10.02 -12.53 7.71
CA ASN A 156 10.36 -12.30 9.12
C ASN A 156 11.43 -11.20 9.30
N GLU A 157 12.28 -10.97 8.30
CA GLU A 157 13.27 -9.90 8.29
C GLU A 157 12.65 -8.53 7.97
N LYS A 158 11.46 -8.47 7.36
CA LYS A 158 10.79 -7.20 7.04
C LYS A 158 10.43 -6.46 8.33
N ASN A 159 10.99 -5.27 8.49
CA ASN A 159 10.71 -4.42 9.64
C ASN A 159 9.46 -3.55 9.42
N TRP A 160 8.32 -4.08 9.86
CA TRP A 160 7.05 -3.35 9.86
C TRP A 160 6.88 -2.41 11.05
N GLY A 161 7.86 -2.28 11.95
CA GLY A 161 7.74 -1.50 13.20
C GLY A 161 7.52 0.01 12.99
N SER A 162 7.78 0.52 11.78
CA SER A 162 7.43 1.90 11.40
C SER A 162 5.97 2.06 10.99
N TYR A 163 5.29 0.98 10.62
CA TYR A 163 3.89 0.99 10.21
C TYR A 163 2.96 0.67 11.38
N LEU A 164 1.83 1.34 11.40
CA LEU A 164 0.71 1.04 12.26
C LEU A 164 -0.54 1.03 11.38
N TYR A 165 -1.00 -0.18 11.07
CA TYR A 165 -2.23 -0.43 10.35
C TYR A 165 -3.41 -0.51 11.32
N PRO A 166 -4.62 -0.13 10.87
CA PRO A 166 -5.82 -0.32 11.65
C PRO A 166 -6.04 -1.81 11.93
N LYS A 167 -6.65 -2.06 13.08
CA LYS A 167 -7.21 -3.36 13.46
C LYS A 167 -8.72 -3.23 13.49
N VAL A 168 -9.39 -4.33 13.22
CA VAL A 168 -10.83 -4.43 13.38
C VAL A 168 -11.16 -4.44 14.88
N LEU A 169 -12.14 -3.61 15.28
CA LEU A 169 -12.72 -3.65 16.62
C LEU A 169 -13.44 -5.00 16.82
N SER A 170 -12.96 -5.79 17.78
CA SER A 170 -13.57 -7.06 18.22
C SER A 170 -13.89 -6.99 19.72
N ASN A 171 -14.80 -7.81 20.22
CA ASN A 171 -15.20 -7.77 21.64
C ASN A 171 -14.12 -8.27 22.62
N ASP A 172 -12.93 -8.62 22.12
CA ASP A 172 -11.84 -9.19 22.91
C ASP A 172 -10.83 -8.10 23.29
N GLU A 173 -10.49 -8.00 24.58
CA GLU A 173 -9.35 -7.26 25.15
C GLU A 173 -9.07 -5.85 24.59
N ILE A 174 -10.10 -5.02 24.40
CA ILE A 174 -9.92 -3.60 24.08
C ILE A 174 -9.70 -2.77 25.35
N ASP A 175 -8.74 -1.84 25.32
CA ASP A 175 -8.58 -0.77 26.33
C ASP A 175 -9.93 -0.03 26.48
N SER A 176 -10.47 0.01 27.70
CA SER A 176 -11.78 0.59 27.97
C SER A 176 -11.89 2.04 27.49
N ARG A 177 -10.79 2.82 27.52
CA ARG A 177 -10.77 4.21 27.01
C ARG A 177 -11.03 4.27 25.51
N ILE A 178 -10.50 3.31 24.75
CA ILE A 178 -10.73 3.21 23.31
C ILE A 178 -12.20 2.85 23.05
N ALA A 179 -12.71 1.83 23.75
CA ALA A 179 -14.10 1.40 23.59
C ALA A 179 -15.09 2.53 23.92
N GLU A 180 -14.88 3.24 25.03
CA GLU A 180 -15.68 4.40 25.43
C GLU A 180 -15.59 5.55 24.42
N ALA A 181 -14.39 5.87 23.93
CA ALA A 181 -14.20 6.91 22.94
C ALA A 181 -14.92 6.61 21.61
N ILE A 182 -14.86 5.36 21.13
CA ILE A 182 -15.59 4.93 19.93
C ILE A 182 -17.09 4.97 20.19
N GLN A 183 -17.57 4.40 21.29
CA GLN A 183 -18.99 4.37 21.65
C GLN A 183 -19.57 5.79 21.73
N LYS A 184 -18.83 6.74 22.29
CA LYS A 184 -19.26 8.14 22.38
C LYS A 184 -19.51 8.78 21.02
N GLN A 185 -18.76 8.38 19.98
CA GLN A 185 -18.94 8.90 18.62
C GLN A 185 -19.94 8.09 17.79
N THR A 186 -20.15 6.83 18.12
CA THR A 186 -21.06 5.95 17.35
C THR A 186 -22.44 5.80 17.96
N LYS A 187 -22.68 6.20 19.22
CA LYS A 187 -23.94 5.96 19.95
C LYS A 187 -25.22 6.39 19.22
N ASP A 188 -25.18 7.52 18.52
CA ASP A 188 -26.34 8.10 17.85
C ASP A 188 -26.30 7.82 16.33
N THR A 189 -25.47 6.88 15.89
CA THR A 189 -25.21 6.57 14.49
C THR A 189 -25.38 5.08 14.21
N ILE A 190 -26.11 4.75 13.14
CA ILE A 190 -26.20 3.38 12.64
C ILE A 190 -24.89 3.05 11.91
N VAL A 191 -24.00 2.36 12.61
CA VAL A 191 -22.75 1.85 12.05
C VAL A 191 -23.04 0.60 11.23
N GLU A 192 -22.55 0.57 10.00
CA GLU A 192 -22.61 -0.58 9.11
C GLU A 192 -21.23 -1.25 9.04
N GLY A 193 -21.19 -2.56 9.21
CA GLY A 193 -19.93 -3.33 9.17
C GLY A 193 -19.06 -3.14 10.40
N LYS A 194 -17.74 -3.19 10.17
CA LYS A 194 -16.71 -3.18 11.22
C LYS A 194 -16.18 -1.77 11.44
N VAL A 195 -15.90 -1.45 12.70
CA VAL A 195 -15.08 -0.28 13.06
C VAL A 195 -13.62 -0.69 12.97
N GLU A 196 -12.80 0.12 12.32
CA GLU A 196 -11.36 -0.07 12.20
C GLU A 196 -10.65 1.01 13.02
N TYR A 197 -9.64 0.63 13.79
CA TYR A 197 -8.96 1.56 14.68
C TYR A 197 -7.47 1.26 14.85
N SER A 198 -6.71 2.28 15.21
CA SER A 198 -5.36 2.17 15.75
C SER A 198 -5.14 3.24 16.82
N SER A 199 -4.13 3.09 17.67
CA SER A 199 -3.81 4.08 18.68
C SER A 199 -2.31 4.34 18.78
N LYS A 200 -1.94 5.60 19.06
CA LYS A 200 -0.56 6.04 19.23
C LYS A 200 -0.51 7.31 20.05
N ASN A 201 0.36 7.37 21.06
CA ASN A 201 0.59 8.56 21.91
C ASN A 201 -0.72 9.17 22.46
N ASP A 202 -1.59 8.33 23.03
CA ASP A 202 -2.93 8.71 23.53
C ASP A 202 -3.88 9.32 22.48
N LEU A 203 -3.55 9.19 21.19
CA LEU A 203 -4.47 9.47 20.10
C LEU A 203 -5.09 8.15 19.62
N LEU A 204 -6.40 8.18 19.44
CA LEU A 204 -7.18 7.13 18.80
C LEU A 204 -7.52 7.58 17.37
N PHE A 205 -7.19 6.74 16.39
CA PHE A 205 -7.50 6.92 14.99
C PHE A 205 -8.49 5.83 14.61
N PHE A 206 -9.66 6.17 14.09
CA PHE A 206 -10.63 5.14 13.73
C PHE A 206 -11.57 5.60 12.61
N ASN A 207 -12.09 4.64 11.86
CA ASN A 207 -13.14 4.88 10.88
C ASN A 207 -14.28 3.87 11.02
N TYR A 208 -15.44 4.29 10.54
CA TYR A 208 -16.63 3.46 10.45
C TYR A 208 -17.52 3.93 9.30
N HIS A 209 -18.35 3.01 8.82
CA HIS A 209 -19.31 3.29 7.76
C HIS A 209 -20.69 3.56 8.34
N THR A 210 -21.43 4.47 7.70
CA THR A 210 -22.84 4.72 8.02
C THR A 210 -23.67 4.50 6.77
N LYS A 211 -24.85 3.89 6.91
CA LYS A 211 -25.79 3.78 5.80
C LYS A 211 -26.46 5.11 5.52
N VAL A 212 -26.52 5.51 4.25
CA VAL A 212 -27.39 6.61 3.80
C VAL A 212 -28.66 6.04 3.18
N PHE A 213 -28.52 5.09 2.27
CA PHE A 213 -29.59 4.27 1.67
C PHE A 213 -29.04 2.92 1.20
N GLU A 214 -29.83 2.12 0.50
CA GLU A 214 -29.42 0.79 0.04
C GLU A 214 -28.16 0.86 -0.84
N ASN A 215 -27.12 0.09 -0.46
CA ASN A 215 -25.81 0.03 -1.11
C ASN A 215 -25.07 1.38 -1.26
N ASN A 216 -25.39 2.36 -0.40
CA ASN A 216 -24.65 3.62 -0.32
C ASN A 216 -24.26 3.90 1.14
N PHE A 217 -22.95 3.97 1.34
CA PHE A 217 -22.34 4.18 2.64
C PHE A 217 -21.45 5.41 2.62
N VAL A 218 -21.28 6.02 3.80
CA VAL A 218 -20.28 7.06 4.00
C VAL A 218 -19.24 6.54 5.00
N ASN A 219 -17.98 6.51 4.59
CA ASN A 219 -16.85 6.16 5.45
C ASN A 219 -16.33 7.43 6.15
N ARG A 220 -16.48 7.49 7.48
CA ARG A 220 -16.00 8.60 8.30
C ARG A 220 -14.80 8.18 9.10
N PHE A 221 -13.82 9.06 9.15
CA PHE A 221 -12.60 8.91 9.92
C PHE A 221 -12.53 9.97 11.02
N PHE A 222 -11.99 9.57 12.17
CA PHE A 222 -11.84 10.42 13.34
C PHE A 222 -10.47 10.24 13.98
N ILE A 223 -9.97 11.33 14.54
CA ILE A 223 -8.89 11.33 15.52
C ILE A 223 -9.45 11.86 16.83
N VAL A 224 -9.29 11.11 17.90
CA VAL A 224 -9.76 11.47 19.24
C VAL A 224 -8.59 11.47 20.21
N ASP A 225 -8.50 12.52 21.03
CA ASP A 225 -7.64 12.58 22.19
C ASP A 225 -8.23 11.69 23.30
N LEU A 226 -7.51 10.64 23.72
CA LEU A 226 -8.03 9.67 24.70
C LEU A 226 -8.10 10.24 26.12
N HIS A 227 -7.34 11.29 26.45
CA HIS A 227 -7.38 11.93 27.78
C HIS A 227 -8.64 12.78 27.98
N SER A 228 -8.96 13.61 27.00
CA SER A 228 -10.07 14.56 27.04
C SER A 228 -11.34 14.05 26.34
N SER A 229 -11.24 12.93 25.62
CA SER A 229 -12.27 12.39 24.74
C SER A 229 -12.80 13.41 23.72
N LYS A 230 -11.95 14.36 23.29
CA LYS A 230 -12.25 15.38 22.30
C LYS A 230 -11.85 14.92 20.91
N VAL A 231 -12.69 15.19 19.92
CA VAL A 231 -12.36 14.99 18.51
C VAL A 231 -11.35 16.06 18.10
N ILE A 232 -10.17 15.62 17.65
CA ILE A 232 -9.12 16.48 17.10
C ILE A 232 -9.35 16.71 15.61
N LEU A 233 -9.75 15.66 14.89
CA LEU A 233 -9.98 15.67 13.45
C LEU A 233 -11.16 14.77 13.11
N SER A 234 -11.97 15.19 12.14
CA SER A 234 -12.99 14.38 11.49
C SER A 234 -12.91 14.59 9.99
N GLU A 235 -12.92 13.52 9.22
CA GLU A 235 -12.84 13.52 7.77
C GLU A 235 -13.87 12.55 7.18
N ILE A 236 -14.39 12.89 6.00
CA ILE A 236 -15.10 11.91 5.17
C ILE A 236 -14.06 11.34 4.20
N LEU A 237 -13.82 10.03 4.30
CA LEU A 237 -12.91 9.30 3.43
C LEU A 237 -13.60 8.86 2.14
N ASN A 238 -14.90 8.54 2.20
CA ASN A 238 -15.68 8.25 1.02
C ASN A 238 -17.13 8.61 1.27
N ALA A 239 -17.66 9.58 0.53
CA ALA A 239 -19.04 10.05 0.67
C ALA A 239 -20.08 9.16 -0.01
N ASN A 240 -19.67 8.32 -0.97
CA ASN A 240 -20.56 7.51 -1.80
C ASN A 240 -19.99 6.10 -1.99
N ALA A 241 -19.61 5.45 -0.89
CA ALA A 241 -19.02 4.13 -0.95
C ALA A 241 -20.10 3.11 -1.32
N THR A 242 -19.84 2.32 -2.36
CA THR A 242 -20.71 1.22 -2.81
C THR A 242 -20.46 -0.09 -2.06
N ALA A 243 -19.42 -0.13 -1.23
CA ALA A 243 -19.04 -1.25 -0.39
C ALA A 243 -18.36 -0.74 0.89
N LEU A 244 -18.22 -1.64 1.87
CA LEU A 244 -17.55 -1.37 3.14
C LEU A 244 -16.05 -1.61 2.99
N PHE A 245 -15.33 -0.61 2.49
CA PHE A 245 -13.88 -0.73 2.23
C PHE A 245 -13.09 -0.72 3.55
N THR A 246 -12.16 -1.66 3.71
CA THR A 246 -11.21 -1.72 4.85
C THR A 246 -9.93 -0.95 4.54
N ASP A 247 -9.02 -0.87 5.51
CA ASP A 247 -7.65 -0.35 5.32
C ASP A 247 -7.63 1.09 4.77
N SER A 248 -8.61 1.89 5.17
CA SER A 248 -8.83 3.24 4.62
C SER A 248 -7.79 4.28 5.09
N PHE A 249 -6.98 3.90 6.08
CA PHE A 249 -5.88 4.71 6.59
C PHE A 249 -4.77 3.82 7.13
N PHE A 250 -3.57 4.38 7.27
CA PHE A 250 -2.48 3.79 8.02
C PHE A 250 -1.54 4.88 8.53
N ILE A 251 -0.70 4.55 9.51
CA ILE A 251 0.32 5.45 10.02
C ILE A 251 1.69 4.87 9.67
N TYR A 252 2.57 5.72 9.15
CA TYR A 252 3.97 5.39 8.94
C TYR A 252 4.84 6.42 9.67
N LYS A 253 5.65 5.96 10.63
CA LYS A 253 6.41 6.81 11.55
C LYS A 253 5.49 7.86 12.20
N LYS A 254 5.61 9.12 11.79
CA LYS A 254 4.82 10.27 12.29
C LYS A 254 3.78 10.78 11.28
N TYR A 255 3.55 10.04 10.21
CA TYR A 255 2.68 10.44 9.10
C TYR A 255 1.44 9.56 9.06
N LEU A 256 0.26 10.16 9.20
CA LEU A 256 -1.03 9.53 8.99
C LEU A 256 -1.41 9.68 7.53
N PHE A 257 -1.65 8.57 6.83
CA PHE A 257 -2.11 8.52 5.45
C PHE A 257 -3.61 8.22 5.41
N LEU A 258 -4.37 9.07 4.73
CA LEU A 258 -5.79 8.91 4.47
C LEU A 258 -6.04 8.80 2.96
N LEU A 259 -6.75 7.78 2.52
CA LEU A 259 -7.26 7.67 1.16
C LEU A 259 -8.67 8.24 1.09
N ARG A 260 -8.84 9.35 0.36
CA ARG A 260 -10.12 10.04 0.17
C ARG A 260 -10.64 9.84 -1.25
N GLU A 261 -11.92 9.47 -1.34
CA GLU A 261 -12.68 9.24 -2.59
C GLU A 261 -12.00 8.31 -3.60
N LYS A 262 -11.01 7.52 -3.14
CA LYS A 262 -10.09 6.70 -3.95
C LYS A 262 -9.19 7.48 -4.92
N ASN A 263 -9.20 8.81 -4.94
CA ASN A 263 -8.44 9.63 -5.89
C ASN A 263 -7.64 10.77 -5.23
N GLU A 264 -7.69 10.87 -3.90
CA GLU A 264 -6.89 11.81 -3.12
C GLU A 264 -6.16 11.09 -1.98
N VAL A 265 -4.85 11.32 -1.84
CA VAL A 265 -4.08 10.97 -0.64
C VAL A 265 -3.88 12.24 0.17
N VAL A 266 -4.33 12.23 1.42
CA VAL A 266 -4.03 13.29 2.39
C VAL A 266 -3.13 12.72 3.47
N VAL A 267 -2.01 13.39 3.71
CA VAL A 267 -1.07 13.03 4.76
C VAL A 267 -1.08 14.09 5.84
N TYR A 268 -1.28 13.68 7.08
CA TYR A 268 -1.13 14.52 8.26
C TYR A 268 0.12 14.14 9.04
N LYS A 269 0.80 15.13 9.60
CA LYS A 269 1.87 14.90 10.57
C LYS A 269 1.28 14.86 11.98
N ILE A 270 1.58 13.76 12.67
CA ILE A 270 1.33 13.52 14.09
C ILE A 270 2.54 14.09 14.83
N ASP A 271 2.40 15.30 15.36
CA ASP A 271 3.39 15.92 16.25
C ASP A 271 3.16 15.45 17.69
#